data_AF-A0A2M9C541-F1
#
_entry.id   AF-A0A2M9C541-F1
#
_cell.length_a   1.000
_cell.length_b   1.000
_cell.length_c   1.000
_cell.angle_alpha   90.00
_cell.angle_beta   90.00
_cell.angle_gamma   90.00
#
_symmetry.space_group_name_H-M   'P 1'
#
loop_
_entity.id
_entity.type
_entity.pdbx_description
1 polymer ?
#
loop_
_entity_poly.entity_id
_entity_poly.type
_entity_poly.pdbx_seq_one_letter_code
_entity_poly.pdbx_strand_id
1 'polypeptide(L)'
;MIVDALGSRIRIDFAASLDRSQRESLRAAWAGASARAQTSTKAQTSTGDDAAELVISAGIADGPATATSPASTERADVAAADTATLASALSARVTLAAIERQRGRLLMLHACGLVTADGAVLAFVGPSGRGKTTAARALGSRYGYVSDETIAVDASGTVLPYRKPLSVIEPASAAATDPATGTMTSADAAVRPKRQLAPSALGLLPLPDASLRLGGIILLDRRPGAGDPRVEEVPLAEAIAAIVPEASYFAELPRPLRYLATLIERSGGVRRVVYGEADHLAAAVPELLTAHSEPEGWEPVDLDARTGLDARTDLEAAEGYRRGAALDAIAVGPELLVLSDGVVHVLSGIGPQLWLRAGSGASETRLLASVVELHGLPPHGDAAEAVSEAIARLLAVGLLEALGPADGSTDAPASRWRRAEHVAAVDSGDRVVVLDLADPASATPQALAGSAAAIWRAIGTDADGTGGRDTEAIVAHVAGSYAVEPAAVRADVEAFLRELRARALVREIDTDARELDDTITSGGADA
;
A
#
# COMPACT_ATOMS: atom_id res chain seq x y z
N MET A 1 21.44 -10.27 18.76
CA MET A 1 21.17 -8.96 19.41
C MET A 1 19.69 -8.71 19.37
N ILE A 2 19.14 -7.82 20.20
CA ILE A 2 17.71 -7.53 20.20
C ILE A 2 17.49 -6.05 19.88
N VAL A 3 16.58 -5.78 18.96
CA VAL A 3 16.19 -4.42 18.56
C VAL A 3 14.69 -4.23 18.75
N ASP A 4 14.30 -3.01 19.08
CA ASP A 4 12.91 -2.57 19.11
C ASP A 4 12.60 -1.83 17.81
N ALA A 5 11.60 -2.32 17.08
CA ALA A 5 11.14 -1.73 15.82
C ALA A 5 9.61 -1.64 15.81
N LEU A 6 9.08 -0.42 15.84
CA LEU A 6 7.64 -0.16 15.79
C LEU A 6 6.87 -0.94 16.87
N GLY A 7 7.41 -0.99 18.09
CA GLY A 7 6.86 -1.76 19.22
C GLY A 7 7.11 -3.27 19.18
N SER A 8 7.75 -3.78 18.13
CA SER A 8 8.09 -5.19 18.00
C SER A 8 9.50 -5.46 18.49
N ARG A 9 9.68 -6.51 19.30
CA ARG A 9 10.99 -6.99 19.74
C ARG A 9 11.52 -8.02 18.75
N ILE A 10 12.61 -7.70 18.06
CA ILE A 10 13.19 -8.53 17.00
C ILE A 10 14.60 -8.97 17.41
N ARG A 11 14.80 -10.29 17.43
CA ARG A 11 16.09 -10.92 17.69
C ARG A 11 16.84 -11.15 16.38
N ILE A 12 17.99 -10.49 16.25
CA ILE A 12 18.89 -10.66 15.12
C ILE A 12 20.01 -11.64 15.48
N ASP A 13 20.07 -12.77 14.80
CA ASP A 13 21.13 -13.77 14.94
C ASP A 13 22.16 -13.60 13.85
N PHE A 14 23.41 -13.39 14.24
CA PHE A 14 24.51 -13.31 13.28
C PHE A 14 25.11 -14.69 13.06
N ALA A 15 25.10 -15.15 11.81
CA ALA A 15 25.63 -16.44 11.41
C ALA A 15 27.13 -16.59 11.75
N ALA A 16 27.61 -17.84 11.73
CA ALA A 16 29.01 -18.16 11.94
C ALA A 16 29.93 -17.54 10.87
N SER A 17 29.41 -17.27 9.66
CA SER A 17 30.14 -16.65 8.53
C SER A 17 30.58 -15.20 8.76
N LEU A 18 30.10 -14.54 9.82
CA LEU A 18 30.56 -13.22 10.21
C LEU A 18 31.69 -13.33 11.26
N ASP A 19 32.78 -12.59 11.08
CA ASP A 19 33.80 -12.47 12.11
C ASP A 19 33.35 -11.57 13.28
N ARG A 20 34.19 -11.48 14.32
CA ARG A 20 33.89 -10.66 15.50
C ARG A 20 33.75 -9.17 15.17
N SER A 21 34.63 -8.63 14.34
CA SER A 21 34.66 -7.21 13.96
C SER A 21 33.41 -6.83 13.15
N GLN A 22 33.02 -7.66 12.19
CA GLN A 22 31.80 -7.50 11.39
C GLN A 22 30.56 -7.50 12.27
N ARG A 23 30.45 -8.44 13.23
CA ARG A 23 29.33 -8.48 14.20
C ARG A 23 29.29 -7.24 15.08
N GLU A 24 30.45 -6.77 15.57
CA GLU A 24 30.55 -5.57 16.39
C GLU A 24 30.14 -4.31 15.60
N SER A 25 30.58 -4.19 14.34
CA SER A 25 30.19 -3.10 13.44
C SER A 25 28.68 -3.07 13.16
N LEU A 26 28.09 -4.23 12.84
CA LEU A 26 26.63 -4.36 12.65
C LEU A 26 25.88 -3.98 13.93
N ARG A 27 26.29 -4.49 15.10
CA ARG A 27 25.67 -4.12 16.39
C ARG A 27 25.77 -2.62 16.67
N ALA A 28 26.92 -2.02 16.39
CA ALA A 28 27.13 -0.59 16.60
C ALA A 28 26.18 0.25 15.75
N ALA A 29 25.96 -0.11 14.48
CA ALA A 29 25.00 0.58 13.61
C ALA A 29 23.58 0.59 14.19
N TRP A 30 23.17 -0.49 14.85
CA TRP A 30 21.85 -0.65 15.46
C TRP A 30 21.73 -0.11 16.90
N ALA A 31 22.74 0.60 17.43
CA ALA A 31 22.73 1.10 18.80
C ALA A 31 21.52 2.02 19.09
N GLY A 32 20.98 2.70 18.08
CA GLY A 32 19.81 3.59 18.20
C GLY A 32 18.51 2.87 18.54
N ALA A 33 18.32 1.65 18.01
CA ALA A 33 17.14 0.81 18.18
C ALA A 33 17.38 -0.40 19.10
N SER A 34 18.58 -0.51 19.69
CA SER A 34 18.91 -1.62 20.58
C SER A 34 17.99 -1.59 21.80
N ALA A 35 17.30 -2.69 22.06
CA ALA A 35 16.45 -2.82 23.22
C ALA A 35 17.32 -2.64 24.47
N ARG A 36 17.13 -1.53 25.20
CA ARG A 36 17.70 -1.42 26.54
C ARG A 36 17.12 -2.56 27.37
N ALA A 37 17.92 -3.15 28.24
CA ALA A 37 17.41 -4.10 29.23
C ALA A 37 16.45 -3.34 30.16
N GLN A 38 15.18 -3.21 29.77
CA GLN A 38 14.14 -2.68 30.63
C GLN A 38 13.88 -3.75 31.68
N THR A 39 14.28 -3.45 32.91
CA THR A 39 13.79 -4.11 34.11
C THR A 39 12.27 -4.07 34.08
N SER A 40 11.68 -5.25 33.94
CA SER A 40 10.25 -5.50 33.95
C SER A 40 9.57 -4.71 35.06
N THR A 41 8.79 -3.67 34.72
CA THR A 41 7.75 -3.18 35.62
C THR A 41 6.61 -2.60 34.79
N LYS A 42 5.47 -3.31 34.87
CA LYS A 42 4.16 -3.11 34.22
C LYS A 42 4.03 -3.63 32.79
N ALA A 43 3.94 -4.96 32.71
CA ALA A 43 3.15 -5.64 31.69
C ALA A 43 1.72 -5.08 31.70
N GLN A 44 1.32 -4.40 30.63
CA GLN A 44 -0.07 -4.36 30.22
C GLN A 44 -0.40 -5.73 29.64
N THR A 45 -1.39 -6.36 30.25
CA THR A 45 -1.98 -7.63 29.84
C THR A 45 -2.64 -7.49 28.48
N SER A 46 -1.97 -7.94 27.42
CA SER A 46 -2.64 -8.43 26.21
C SER A 46 -2.53 -9.96 26.20
N THR A 47 -3.69 -10.59 26.24
CA THR A 47 -3.88 -12.04 26.21
C THR A 47 -3.70 -12.57 24.79
N GLY A 48 -2.88 -13.62 24.65
CA GLY A 48 -2.97 -14.63 23.59
C GLY A 48 -2.37 -14.25 22.24
N ASP A 49 -1.40 -15.06 21.78
CA ASP A 49 -0.80 -15.11 20.44
C ASP A 49 0.28 -14.07 20.04
N ASP A 50 0.41 -12.94 20.74
CA ASP A 50 1.27 -11.82 20.30
C ASP A 50 2.74 -11.87 20.78
N ALA A 51 3.18 -13.00 21.33
CA ALA A 51 4.43 -13.11 22.12
C ALA A 51 5.59 -13.89 21.45
N ALA A 52 5.42 -14.39 20.22
CA ALA A 52 6.53 -15.02 19.50
C ALA A 52 7.56 -13.94 19.11
N GLU A 53 8.74 -13.99 19.73
CA GLU A 53 9.90 -13.17 19.39
C GLU A 53 10.25 -13.41 17.91
N LEU A 54 10.20 -12.36 17.09
CA LEU A 54 10.61 -12.43 15.69
C LEU A 54 12.12 -12.66 15.64
N VAL A 55 12.55 -13.70 14.95
CA VAL A 55 13.96 -14.05 14.78
C VAL A 55 14.35 -13.79 13.34
N ILE A 56 15.45 -13.06 13.12
CA ILE A 56 16.04 -12.82 11.81
C ILE A 56 17.50 -13.24 11.88
N SER A 57 17.85 -14.26 11.10
CA SER A 57 19.23 -14.70 10.92
C SER A 57 19.90 -13.95 9.76
N ALA A 58 21.14 -13.50 9.98
CA ALA A 58 21.90 -12.68 9.03
C ALA A 58 23.33 -13.19 8.87
N GLY A 59 23.79 -13.41 7.64
CA GLY A 59 25.12 -13.95 7.35
C GLY A 59 25.68 -13.53 6.00
N ILE A 60 26.94 -13.86 5.76
CA ILE A 60 27.55 -13.76 4.44
C ILE A 60 27.21 -15.02 3.64
N ALA A 61 26.85 -14.85 2.38
CA ALA A 61 26.63 -15.96 1.44
C ALA A 61 27.99 -16.55 1.05
N ASP A 62 28.14 -17.87 1.20
CA ASP A 62 29.24 -18.58 0.56
C ASP A 62 29.05 -18.47 -0.97
N GLY A 63 30.15 -18.33 -1.74
CA GLY A 63 30.13 -18.13 -3.19
C GLY A 63 29.35 -19.20 -3.99
N PRO A 64 29.32 -19.15 -5.34
CA PRO A 64 28.46 -20.04 -6.13
C PRO A 64 28.67 -21.50 -5.73
N ALA A 65 27.60 -22.11 -5.22
CA ALA A 65 27.63 -23.40 -4.57
C ALA A 65 28.21 -24.47 -5.51
N THR A 66 29.43 -24.94 -5.25
CA THR A 66 29.83 -26.27 -5.71
C THR A 66 29.03 -27.27 -4.90
N ALA A 67 28.01 -27.84 -5.55
CA ALA A 67 27.12 -28.84 -4.98
C ALA A 67 27.91 -30.07 -4.53
N THR A 68 28.26 -30.17 -3.24
CA THR A 68 28.50 -31.44 -2.53
C THR A 68 28.67 -31.22 -1.03
N SER A 69 27.55 -31.15 -0.29
CA SER A 69 27.41 -31.80 1.03
C SER A 69 25.97 -31.65 1.56
N PRO A 70 25.25 -32.75 1.86
CA PRO A 70 23.97 -32.70 2.55
C PRO A 70 24.22 -32.72 4.05
N ALA A 71 24.53 -31.57 4.65
CA ALA A 71 24.53 -31.39 6.09
C ALA A 71 23.96 -30.01 6.44
N SER A 72 22.69 -30.02 6.89
CA SER A 72 21.99 -28.97 7.65
C SER A 72 22.70 -27.60 7.73
N THR A 73 22.64 -26.82 6.66
CA THR A 73 23.03 -25.41 6.71
C THR A 73 21.74 -24.63 6.86
N GLU A 74 21.44 -24.17 8.08
CA GLU A 74 20.40 -23.17 8.30
C GLU A 74 20.73 -21.97 7.39
N ARG A 75 19.94 -21.80 6.32
CA ARG A 75 20.09 -20.64 5.44
C ARG A 75 19.65 -19.42 6.24
N ALA A 76 20.54 -18.42 6.31
CA ALA A 76 20.20 -17.16 6.94
C ALA A 76 19.02 -16.51 6.20
N ASP A 77 18.09 -15.90 6.95
CA ASP A 77 16.95 -15.15 6.41
C ASP A 77 17.43 -13.98 5.53
N VAL A 78 18.60 -13.43 5.86
CA VAL A 78 19.31 -12.44 5.05
C VAL A 78 20.75 -12.91 4.81
N ALA A 79 21.09 -13.15 3.55
CA ALA A 79 22.45 -13.44 3.13
C ALA A 79 22.90 -12.45 2.04
N ALA A 80 24.15 -11.99 2.12
CA ALA A 80 24.73 -11.09 1.12
C ALA A 80 26.21 -11.40 0.88
N ALA A 81 26.76 -10.90 -0.24
CA ALA A 81 28.15 -11.16 -0.64
C ALA A 81 29.20 -10.51 0.28
N ASP A 82 28.84 -9.39 0.92
CA ASP A 82 29.73 -8.62 1.78
C ASP A 82 28.95 -7.97 2.93
N THR A 83 29.68 -7.45 3.93
CA THR A 83 29.08 -6.87 5.15
C THR A 83 28.29 -5.59 4.89
N ALA A 84 28.69 -4.76 3.90
CA ALA A 84 27.98 -3.51 3.61
C ALA A 84 26.63 -3.80 2.95
N THR A 85 26.62 -4.71 1.98
CA THR A 85 25.40 -5.21 1.34
C THR A 85 24.51 -5.91 2.37
N LEU A 86 25.07 -6.73 3.25
CA LEU A 86 24.35 -7.37 4.35
C LEU A 86 23.70 -6.36 5.28
N ALA A 87 24.42 -5.29 5.66
CA ALA A 87 23.89 -4.27 6.55
C ALA A 87 22.66 -3.57 5.96
N SER A 88 22.70 -3.26 4.65
CA SER A 88 21.56 -2.66 3.95
C SER A 88 20.37 -3.62 3.87
N ALA A 89 20.62 -4.88 3.49
CA ALA A 89 19.58 -5.89 3.37
C ALA A 89 18.94 -6.22 4.73
N LEU A 90 19.74 -6.27 5.80
CA LEU A 90 19.27 -6.49 7.16
C LEU A 90 18.38 -5.33 7.64
N SER A 91 18.76 -4.08 7.37
CA SER A 91 17.91 -2.92 7.69
C SER A 91 16.55 -3.03 7.00
N ALA A 92 16.53 -3.34 5.70
CA ALA A 92 15.29 -3.50 4.95
C ALA A 92 14.44 -4.65 5.51
N ARG A 93 15.04 -5.82 5.78
CA ARG A 93 14.33 -6.99 6.30
C ARG A 93 13.72 -6.74 7.68
N VAL A 94 14.46 -6.07 8.59
CA VAL A 94 13.96 -5.72 9.92
C VAL A 94 12.81 -4.72 9.82
N THR A 95 12.93 -3.68 8.99
CA THR A 95 11.84 -2.72 8.74
C THR A 95 10.59 -3.45 8.24
N LEU A 96 10.73 -4.29 7.20
CA LEU A 96 9.61 -5.03 6.63
C LEU A 96 8.96 -5.97 7.65
N ALA A 97 9.76 -6.72 8.42
CA ALA A 97 9.24 -7.62 9.46
C ALA A 97 8.44 -6.85 10.53
N ALA A 98 8.91 -5.66 10.92
CA ALA A 98 8.22 -4.81 11.87
C ALA A 98 6.91 -4.27 11.30
N ILE A 99 6.90 -3.83 10.04
CA ILE A 99 5.69 -3.35 9.36
C ILE A 99 4.66 -4.47 9.22
N GLU A 100 5.09 -5.65 8.75
CA GLU A 100 4.22 -6.82 8.57
C GLU A 100 3.54 -7.23 9.88
N ARG A 101 4.26 -7.17 11.00
CA ARG A 101 3.71 -7.50 12.31
C ARG A 101 2.66 -6.51 12.80
N GLN A 102 2.70 -5.27 12.32
CA GLN A 102 1.81 -4.19 12.75
C GLN A 102 0.65 -3.94 11.79
N ARG A 103 0.51 -4.77 10.74
CA ARG A 103 -0.62 -4.78 9.81
C ARG A 103 -1.96 -4.80 10.55
N GLY A 104 -2.89 -3.97 10.11
CA GLY A 104 -4.22 -3.83 10.69
C GLY A 104 -4.27 -3.26 12.12
N ARG A 105 -3.15 -2.77 12.68
CA ARG A 105 -3.08 -2.24 14.05
C ARG A 105 -2.64 -0.79 14.12
N LEU A 106 -1.59 -0.45 13.39
CA LEU A 106 -0.96 0.87 13.44
C LEU A 106 -1.06 1.56 12.09
N LEU A 107 -1.34 2.86 12.10
CA LEU A 107 -1.07 3.71 10.94
C LEU A 107 0.45 3.82 10.77
N MET A 108 0.98 3.25 9.69
CA MET A 108 2.41 3.26 9.39
C MET A 108 2.69 4.15 8.20
N LEU A 109 3.17 5.36 8.47
CA LEU A 109 3.48 6.37 7.46
C LEU A 109 4.93 6.23 7.00
N HIS A 110 5.13 6.26 5.69
CA HIS A 110 6.43 6.43 5.03
C HIS A 110 6.91 7.88 5.21
N ALA A 111 7.39 8.15 6.41
CA ALA A 111 7.68 9.48 6.92
C ALA A 111 9.01 9.48 7.69
N CYS A 112 9.61 10.67 7.82
CA CYS A 112 10.58 10.87 8.90
C CYS A 112 9.91 11.53 10.10
N GLY A 113 10.39 11.22 11.29
CA GLY A 113 9.82 11.69 12.55
C GLY A 113 10.84 12.35 13.44
N LEU A 114 10.46 13.50 13.97
CA LEU A 114 11.25 14.27 14.90
C LEU A 114 10.41 14.57 16.13
N VAL A 115 11.03 14.57 17.30
CA VAL A 115 10.34 14.76 18.57
C VAL A 115 10.92 15.93 19.36
N THR A 116 10.03 16.72 19.94
CA THR A 116 10.35 17.76 20.93
C THR A 116 10.66 17.15 22.31
N ALA A 117 11.18 17.98 23.22
CA ALA A 117 11.51 17.53 24.58
C ALA A 117 10.28 17.04 25.38
N ASP A 118 9.07 17.55 25.08
CA ASP A 118 7.81 17.14 25.71
C ASP A 118 7.13 15.95 25.01
N GLY A 119 7.78 15.34 24.02
CA GLY A 119 7.29 14.13 23.36
C GLY A 119 6.33 14.35 22.19
N ALA A 120 6.15 15.58 21.69
CA ALA A 120 5.37 15.82 20.47
C ALA A 120 6.18 15.44 19.23
N VAL A 121 5.64 14.55 18.41
CA VAL A 121 6.25 14.04 17.18
C VAL A 121 5.67 14.73 15.96
N LEU A 122 6.52 15.36 15.15
CA LEU A 122 6.16 15.81 13.81
C LEU A 122 6.53 14.72 12.79
N ALA A 123 5.55 14.24 12.04
CA ALA A 123 5.73 13.25 10.98
C ALA A 123 5.78 13.95 9.61
N PHE A 124 6.95 13.97 8.99
CA PHE A 124 7.17 14.56 7.67
C PHE A 124 6.95 13.50 6.58
N VAL A 125 5.81 13.60 5.92
CA VAL A 125 5.32 12.71 4.87
C VAL A 125 5.65 13.30 3.50
N GLY A 126 5.93 12.44 2.53
CA GLY A 126 6.02 12.84 1.14
C GLY A 126 6.66 11.75 0.29
N PRO A 127 6.46 11.78 -1.04
CA PRO A 127 7.02 10.78 -1.94
C PRO A 127 8.52 10.55 -1.79
N SER A 128 8.98 9.37 -2.22
CA SER A 128 10.42 9.10 -2.31
C SER A 128 11.14 10.22 -3.08
N GLY A 129 12.30 10.67 -2.60
CA GLY A 129 13.04 11.79 -3.19
C GLY A 129 12.61 13.19 -2.75
N ARG A 130 11.49 13.36 -2.00
CA ARG A 130 11.05 14.68 -1.47
C ARG A 130 11.77 15.13 -0.19
N GLY A 131 12.90 14.50 0.14
CA GLY A 131 13.83 15.00 1.15
C GLY A 131 13.59 14.53 2.59
N LYS A 132 12.79 13.48 2.85
CA LYS A 132 12.54 12.95 4.21
C LYS A 132 13.82 12.66 5.00
N THR A 133 14.71 11.82 4.47
CA THR A 133 15.99 11.51 5.11
C THR A 133 16.87 12.76 5.25
N THR A 134 16.82 13.67 4.27
CA THR A 134 17.56 14.94 4.33
C THR A 134 17.03 15.84 5.45
N ALA A 135 15.71 15.97 5.60
CA ALA A 135 15.05 16.71 6.66
C ALA A 135 15.36 16.10 8.03
N ALA A 136 15.30 14.78 8.15
CA ALA A 136 15.65 14.06 9.38
C ALA A 136 17.10 14.35 9.82
N ARG A 137 18.03 14.43 8.87
CA ARG A 137 19.44 14.76 9.14
C ARG A 137 19.65 16.23 9.49
N ALA A 138 19.01 17.15 8.77
CA ALA A 138 19.13 18.58 9.01
C ALA A 138 18.58 18.98 10.39
N LEU A 139 17.44 18.40 10.76
CA LEU A 139 16.72 18.75 11.98
C LEU A 139 17.04 17.86 13.18
N GLY A 140 17.52 16.64 12.95
CA GLY A 140 17.79 15.67 14.01
C GLY A 140 18.94 16.03 14.94
N SER A 141 19.72 17.08 14.63
CA SER A 141 20.69 17.68 15.56
C SER A 141 20.07 18.63 16.58
N ARG A 142 18.81 19.04 16.38
CA ARG A 142 18.05 19.99 17.24
C ARG A 142 16.85 19.34 17.92
N TYR A 143 16.25 18.35 17.29
CA TYR A 143 15.10 17.60 17.79
C TYR A 143 15.45 16.11 17.88
N GLY A 144 14.82 15.39 18.81
CA GLY A 144 15.03 13.96 18.97
C GLY A 144 14.69 13.21 17.68
N TYR A 145 15.54 12.29 17.27
CA TYR A 145 15.32 11.50 16.05
C TYR A 145 14.48 10.24 16.36
N VAL A 146 13.31 10.11 15.72
CA VAL A 146 12.40 8.96 15.86
C VAL A 146 12.67 7.90 14.79
N SER A 147 12.60 8.29 13.52
CA SER A 147 12.89 7.45 12.34
C SER A 147 13.07 8.33 11.10
N ASP A 148 13.71 7.82 10.05
CA ASP A 148 13.77 8.45 8.72
C ASP A 148 12.92 7.73 7.66
N GLU A 149 12.29 6.61 8.01
CA GLU A 149 11.58 5.75 7.06
C GLU A 149 10.13 5.48 7.47
N THR A 150 9.87 5.09 8.71
CA THR A 150 8.51 4.69 9.13
C THR A 150 8.13 5.29 10.47
N ILE A 151 6.99 5.96 10.49
CA ILE A 151 6.34 6.44 11.71
C ILE A 151 5.07 5.63 11.94
N ALA A 152 5.07 4.83 12.99
CA ALA A 152 3.92 4.04 13.40
C ALA A 152 3.16 4.74 14.53
N VAL A 153 1.87 4.93 14.32
CA VAL A 153 0.95 5.60 15.24
C VAL A 153 -0.21 4.67 15.55
N ASP A 154 -0.54 4.52 16.84
CA ASP A 154 -1.74 3.80 17.25
C ASP A 154 -2.99 4.70 17.24
N ALA A 155 -4.18 4.13 17.47
CA ALA A 155 -5.43 4.87 17.46
C ALA A 155 -5.51 5.96 18.56
N SER A 156 -4.71 5.82 19.62
CA SER A 156 -4.57 6.81 20.69
C SER A 156 -3.61 7.94 20.33
N GLY A 157 -3.00 7.92 19.15
CA GLY A 157 -2.00 8.90 18.72
C GLY A 157 -0.63 8.68 19.35
N THR A 158 -0.40 7.55 20.02
CA THR A 158 0.92 7.20 20.55
C THR A 158 1.82 6.79 19.41
N VAL A 159 3.05 7.31 19.39
CA VAL A 159 4.04 6.98 18.36
C VAL A 159 5.00 5.92 18.88
N LEU A 160 5.19 4.84 18.13
CA LEU A 160 6.15 3.80 18.47
C LEU A 160 7.50 4.09 17.82
N PRO A 161 8.61 4.15 18.59
CA PRO A 161 9.90 4.54 18.05
C PRO A 161 10.48 3.46 17.13
N TYR A 162 11.27 3.91 16.13
CA TYR A 162 12.07 3.02 15.30
C TYR A 162 13.33 3.70 14.78
N ARG A 163 14.38 3.69 15.61
CA ARG A 163 15.66 4.40 15.39
C ARG A 163 16.68 3.52 14.70
N LYS A 164 16.32 3.03 13.51
CA LYS A 164 17.17 2.15 12.69
C LYS A 164 18.47 2.86 12.24
N PRO A 165 19.45 2.11 11.72
CA PRO A 165 20.60 2.70 11.04
C PRO A 165 20.20 3.55 9.83
N LEU A 166 20.93 4.64 9.59
CA LEU A 166 20.76 5.48 8.41
C LEU A 166 21.75 5.07 7.32
N SER A 167 21.26 4.99 6.08
CA SER A 167 22.08 4.73 4.90
C SER A 167 22.74 6.03 4.43
N VAL A 168 24.08 6.11 4.54
CA VAL A 168 24.85 7.28 4.08
C VAL A 168 25.74 6.90 2.90
N ILE A 169 25.70 7.71 1.85
CA ILE A 169 26.64 7.63 0.73
C ILE A 169 27.92 8.38 1.17
N GLU A 170 29.05 7.69 1.22
CA GLU A 170 30.32 8.35 1.58
C GLU A 170 30.77 9.33 0.46
N PRO A 171 31.23 10.54 0.82
CA PRO A 171 31.86 11.44 -0.15
C PRO A 171 33.15 10.80 -0.67
N ALA A 172 33.50 11.05 -1.93
CA ALA A 172 34.70 10.50 -2.53
C ALA A 172 35.93 11.02 -1.75
N SER A 173 36.84 10.12 -1.37
CA SER A 173 38.15 10.58 -0.93
C SER A 173 38.83 11.30 -2.09
N ALA A 174 39.58 12.37 -1.81
CA ALA A 174 40.38 13.11 -2.79
C ALA A 174 41.46 12.25 -3.51
N ALA A 175 41.58 10.97 -3.16
CA ALA A 175 42.48 10.01 -3.78
C ALA A 175 41.90 9.30 -5.02
N ALA A 176 40.62 9.55 -5.37
CA ALA A 176 39.97 8.98 -6.56
C ALA A 176 40.01 9.91 -7.79
N THR A 177 40.90 10.90 -7.78
CA THR A 177 41.21 11.73 -8.95
C THR A 177 42.48 11.18 -9.57
N ASP A 178 42.44 10.79 -10.85
CA ASP A 178 43.67 10.52 -11.59
C ASP A 178 44.53 11.79 -11.60
N PRO A 179 45.73 11.76 -10.98
CA PRO A 179 46.58 12.95 -10.86
C PRO A 179 47.08 13.45 -12.22
N ALA A 180 46.97 12.67 -13.29
CA ALA A 180 47.39 13.06 -14.64
C ALA A 180 46.30 13.79 -15.44
N THR A 181 45.02 13.57 -15.15
CA THR A 181 43.92 14.07 -16.01
C THR A 181 42.92 14.98 -15.28
N GLY A 182 42.86 14.96 -13.95
CA GLY A 182 41.94 15.80 -13.18
C GLY A 182 40.45 15.56 -13.46
N THR A 183 40.12 14.55 -14.28
CA THR A 183 38.77 14.25 -14.73
C THR A 183 38.21 13.02 -14.02
N MET A 184 36.97 13.14 -13.54
CA MET A 184 36.19 12.00 -13.07
C MET A 184 35.68 11.18 -14.26
N THR A 185 35.97 9.88 -14.30
CA THR A 185 35.31 8.94 -15.22
C THR A 185 33.88 8.71 -14.74
N SER A 186 32.88 9.01 -15.59
CA SER A 186 31.44 8.91 -15.22
C SER A 186 30.95 7.48 -14.97
N ALA A 187 31.76 6.47 -15.26
CA ALA A 187 31.44 5.06 -15.04
C ALA A 187 31.58 4.62 -13.55
N ASP A 188 32.42 5.29 -12.75
CA ASP A 188 32.67 4.91 -11.34
C ASP A 188 31.74 5.61 -10.33
N ALA A 189 30.84 6.48 -10.80
CA ALA A 189 29.84 7.11 -9.94
C ALA A 189 28.74 6.13 -9.48
N ALA A 190 28.62 4.97 -10.11
CA ALA A 190 27.42 4.13 -10.07
C ALA A 190 27.31 3.14 -8.88
N VAL A 191 28.38 2.84 -8.14
CA VAL A 191 28.29 1.89 -7.01
C VAL A 191 29.17 2.34 -5.84
N ARG A 192 28.80 3.45 -5.20
CA ARG A 192 29.39 3.77 -3.88
C ARG A 192 28.66 2.96 -2.81
N PRO A 193 29.35 2.18 -1.97
CA PRO A 193 28.70 1.40 -0.93
C PRO A 193 28.00 2.34 0.06
N LYS A 194 26.69 2.13 0.26
CA LYS A 194 25.92 2.84 1.30
C LYS A 194 26.30 2.24 2.65
N ARG A 195 26.91 3.05 3.52
CA ARG A 195 27.26 2.62 4.87
C ARG A 195 26.08 2.83 5.81
N GLN A 196 25.76 1.82 6.60
CA GLN A 196 24.74 1.92 7.64
C GLN A 196 25.38 2.46 8.92
N LEU A 197 24.91 3.63 9.38
CA LEU A 197 25.45 4.32 10.56
C LEU A 197 24.37 4.48 11.62
N ALA A 198 24.77 4.37 12.88
CA ALA A 198 23.88 4.66 13.99
C ALA A 198 23.47 6.15 13.98
N PRO A 199 22.24 6.49 14.40
CA PRO A 199 21.81 7.88 14.52
C PRO A 199 22.78 8.76 15.33
N SER A 200 23.32 8.23 16.44
CA SER A 200 24.29 8.95 17.29
C SER A 200 25.61 9.25 16.59
N ALA A 201 26.07 8.37 15.70
CA ALA A 201 27.29 8.59 14.92
C ALA A 201 27.13 9.74 13.91
N LEU A 202 25.89 10.11 13.58
CA LEU A 202 25.55 11.24 12.72
C LEU A 202 25.18 12.50 13.50
N GLY A 203 25.35 12.50 14.84
CA GLY A 203 24.99 13.63 15.69
C GLY A 203 23.47 13.81 15.87
N LEU A 204 22.66 12.79 15.56
CA LEU A 204 21.22 12.85 15.76
C LEU A 204 20.89 12.64 17.24
N LEU A 205 20.04 13.51 17.79
CA LEU A 205 19.67 13.54 19.20
C LEU A 205 18.88 12.29 19.61
N PRO A 206 19.02 11.86 20.88
CA PRO A 206 18.22 10.77 21.45
C PRO A 206 16.74 11.15 21.54
N LEU A 207 15.91 10.16 21.83
CA LEU A 207 14.52 10.41 22.24
C LEU A 207 14.50 11.02 23.65
N PRO A 208 13.49 11.86 23.97
CA PRO A 208 13.28 12.35 25.32
C PRO A 208 12.80 11.22 26.24
N ASP A 209 12.93 11.42 27.55
CA ASP A 209 12.29 10.58 28.58
C ASP A 209 10.80 10.96 28.74
N ALA A 210 10.10 11.10 27.61
CA ALA A 210 8.68 11.44 27.53
C ALA A 210 7.97 10.47 26.57
N SER A 211 6.68 10.21 26.83
CA SER A 211 5.86 9.42 25.91
C SER A 211 5.70 10.15 24.58
N LEU A 212 5.92 9.44 23.48
CA LEU A 212 5.83 10.00 22.14
C LEU A 212 4.36 10.04 21.69
N ARG A 213 3.89 11.23 21.31
CA ARG A 213 2.55 11.42 20.73
C ARG A 213 2.64 12.13 19.39
N LEU A 214 1.75 11.81 18.46
CA LEU A 214 1.66 12.50 17.18
C LEU A 214 1.20 13.94 17.43
N GLY A 215 2.10 14.90 17.19
CA GLY A 215 1.88 16.33 17.36
C GLY A 215 1.58 17.07 16.06
N GLY A 216 1.79 16.44 14.91
CA GLY A 216 1.44 17.01 13.60
C GLY A 216 1.88 16.11 12.44
N ILE A 217 1.12 16.17 11.33
CA ILE A 217 1.47 15.55 10.05
C ILE A 217 1.82 16.63 9.03
N ILE A 218 3.01 16.53 8.45
CA ILE A 218 3.60 17.57 7.61
C ILE A 218 3.87 16.99 6.22
N LEU A 219 3.25 17.54 5.18
CA LEU A 219 3.55 17.23 3.78
C LEU A 219 4.76 18.04 3.31
N LEU A 220 5.80 17.35 2.84
CA LEU A 220 6.99 17.98 2.27
C LEU A 220 6.77 18.34 0.79
N ASP A 221 6.88 19.63 0.47
CA ASP A 221 6.90 20.10 -0.91
C ASP A 221 8.21 20.83 -1.23
N ARG A 222 9.23 20.05 -1.63
CA ARG A 222 10.51 20.60 -2.05
C ARG A 222 10.39 21.24 -3.44
N ARG A 223 10.65 22.55 -3.52
CA ARG A 223 10.69 23.35 -4.75
C ARG A 223 12.06 24.03 -4.87
N PRO A 224 13.01 23.48 -5.67
CA PRO A 224 14.34 24.07 -5.83
C PRO A 224 14.27 25.54 -6.22
N GLY A 225 15.09 26.38 -5.57
CA GLY A 225 15.06 27.84 -5.78
C GLY A 225 13.94 28.59 -5.06
N ALA A 226 13.06 27.89 -4.31
CA ALA A 226 12.19 28.56 -3.35
C ALA A 226 13.02 29.24 -2.25
N GLY A 227 12.56 30.40 -1.79
CA GLY A 227 13.19 31.17 -0.72
C GLY A 227 12.96 30.56 0.66
N ASP A 228 12.61 31.40 1.63
CA ASP A 228 12.32 30.93 2.99
C ASP A 228 11.14 29.95 3.01
N PRO A 229 11.17 28.93 3.88
CA PRO A 229 10.14 27.92 3.93
C PRO A 229 8.80 28.53 4.36
N ARG A 230 7.72 28.04 3.77
CA ARG A 230 6.35 28.50 4.04
C ARG A 230 5.52 27.34 4.53
N VAL A 231 4.73 27.60 5.57
CA VAL A 231 3.77 26.65 6.12
C VAL A 231 2.38 27.00 5.58
N GLU A 232 1.71 26.02 5.01
CA GLU A 232 0.37 26.14 4.43
C GLU A 232 -0.56 25.13 5.11
N GLU A 233 -1.80 25.52 5.36
CA GLU A 233 -2.84 24.58 5.79
C GLU A 233 -3.28 23.71 4.63
N VAL A 234 -3.61 22.44 4.92
CA VAL A 234 -4.06 21.47 3.91
C VAL A 234 -5.45 20.99 4.31
N PRO A 235 -6.47 21.17 3.45
CA PRO A 235 -7.81 20.68 3.70
C PRO A 235 -7.85 19.17 3.96
N LEU A 236 -8.80 18.69 4.76
CA LEU A 236 -8.81 17.29 5.23
C LEU A 236 -8.87 16.28 4.07
N ALA A 237 -9.70 16.54 3.05
CA ALA A 237 -9.83 15.67 1.90
C ALA A 237 -8.52 15.56 1.09
N GLU A 238 -7.89 16.71 0.82
CA GLU A 238 -6.59 16.79 0.16
C GLU A 238 -5.50 16.09 0.98
N ALA A 239 -5.52 16.29 2.30
CA ALA A 239 -4.56 15.69 3.21
C ALA A 239 -4.65 14.16 3.20
N ILE A 240 -5.86 13.60 3.30
CA ILE A 240 -6.06 12.15 3.26
C ILE A 240 -5.59 11.59 1.91
N ALA A 241 -5.98 12.21 0.79
CA ALA A 241 -5.56 11.79 -0.54
C ALA A 241 -4.03 11.83 -0.72
N ALA A 242 -3.33 12.77 -0.09
CA ALA A 242 -1.88 12.88 -0.13
C ALA A 242 -1.16 11.91 0.82
N ILE A 243 -1.76 11.56 1.96
CA ILE A 243 -1.14 10.72 2.99
C ILE A 243 -1.27 9.24 2.67
N VAL A 244 -2.44 8.79 2.19
CA VAL A 244 -2.73 7.36 2.00
C VAL A 244 -1.74 6.64 1.07
N PRO A 245 -1.30 7.22 -0.07
CA PRO A 245 -0.26 6.60 -0.91
C PRO A 245 1.07 6.37 -0.18
N GLU A 246 1.33 7.13 0.89
CA GLU A 246 2.52 7.00 1.73
C GLU A 246 2.24 6.16 2.99
N ALA A 247 1.13 5.44 3.08
CA ALA A 247 0.78 4.60 4.22
C ALA A 247 0.87 3.10 3.87
N SER A 248 1.61 2.34 4.68
CA SER A 248 1.74 0.89 4.50
C SER A 248 0.51 0.16 5.06
N TYR A 249 -0.07 -0.75 4.27
CA TYR A 249 -1.22 -1.59 4.66
C TYR A 249 -2.44 -0.79 5.18
N PHE A 250 -2.65 0.41 4.65
CA PHE A 250 -3.71 1.32 5.10
C PHE A 250 -5.11 0.67 5.04
N ALA A 251 -5.42 -0.03 3.95
CA ALA A 251 -6.69 -0.72 3.75
C ALA A 251 -6.95 -1.88 4.72
N GLU A 252 -5.95 -2.33 5.48
CA GLU A 252 -6.14 -3.38 6.49
C GLU A 252 -6.49 -2.81 7.87
N LEU A 253 -6.45 -1.48 8.04
CA LEU A 253 -6.87 -0.85 9.28
C LEU A 253 -8.38 -1.00 9.52
N PRO A 254 -8.83 -1.06 10.78
CA PRO A 254 -10.24 -0.95 11.10
C PRO A 254 -10.76 0.44 10.74
N ARG A 255 -11.72 0.51 9.79
CA ARG A 255 -12.29 1.79 9.29
C ARG A 255 -11.19 2.81 8.91
N PRO A 256 -10.38 2.53 7.87
CA PRO A 256 -9.14 3.25 7.61
C PRO A 256 -9.29 4.77 7.49
N LEU A 257 -10.33 5.25 6.80
CA LEU A 257 -10.53 6.69 6.59
C LEU A 257 -10.88 7.39 7.90
N ARG A 258 -11.73 6.76 8.71
CA ARG A 258 -12.11 7.27 10.05
C ARG A 258 -10.91 7.29 10.98
N TYR A 259 -10.08 6.26 10.93
CA TYR A 259 -8.85 6.16 11.71
C TYR A 259 -7.92 7.34 11.41
N LEU A 260 -7.67 7.60 10.12
CA LEU A 260 -6.80 8.69 9.70
C LEU A 260 -7.40 10.07 10.00
N ALA A 261 -8.69 10.29 9.71
CA ALA A 261 -9.36 11.56 10.01
C ALA A 261 -9.32 11.89 11.51
N THR A 262 -9.56 10.91 12.38
CA THR A 262 -9.46 11.06 13.83
C THR A 262 -8.04 11.43 14.28
N LEU A 263 -7.02 10.80 13.70
CA LEU A 263 -5.63 11.13 14.03
C LEU A 263 -5.25 12.53 13.54
N ILE A 264 -5.66 12.92 12.34
CA ILE A 264 -5.43 14.27 11.80
C ILE A 264 -6.06 15.32 12.70
N GLU A 265 -7.32 15.15 13.10
CA GLU A 265 -8.02 16.07 14.00
C GLU A 265 -7.28 16.21 15.34
N ARG A 266 -6.90 15.08 15.94
CA ARG A 266 -6.19 15.06 17.23
C ARG A 266 -4.78 15.64 17.16
N SER A 267 -4.12 15.58 16.00
CA SER A 267 -2.82 16.19 15.78
C SER A 267 -2.89 17.66 15.35
N GLY A 268 -4.08 18.27 15.32
CA GLY A 268 -4.25 19.68 14.97
C GLY A 268 -4.32 19.98 13.47
N GLY A 269 -4.63 18.97 12.65
CA GLY A 269 -4.69 19.08 11.20
C GLY A 269 -3.39 18.68 10.51
N VAL A 270 -3.33 18.95 9.19
CA VAL A 270 -2.17 18.69 8.34
C VAL A 270 -1.60 20.02 7.84
N ARG A 271 -0.27 20.08 7.73
CA ARG A 271 0.44 21.23 7.17
C ARG A 271 1.26 20.82 5.98
N ARG A 272 1.40 21.71 5.01
CA ARG A 272 2.37 21.59 3.92
C ARG A 272 3.51 22.56 4.18
N VAL A 273 4.75 22.07 4.03
CA VAL A 273 5.93 22.93 4.07
C VAL A 273 6.52 23.01 2.67
N VAL A 274 6.47 24.20 2.08
CA VAL A 274 7.13 24.50 0.81
C VAL A 274 8.53 25.00 1.10
N TYR A 275 9.56 24.36 0.53
CA TYR A 275 10.97 24.70 0.84
C TYR A 275 11.93 24.41 -0.31
N GLY A 276 13.04 25.15 -0.40
CA GLY A 276 14.10 24.90 -1.39
C GLY A 276 15.14 23.88 -0.91
N GLU A 277 15.77 24.18 0.23
CA GLU A 277 16.85 23.38 0.82
C GLU A 277 16.51 22.92 2.23
N ALA A 278 16.94 21.70 2.56
CA ALA A 278 16.57 21.05 3.83
C ALA A 278 17.09 21.81 5.07
N ASP A 279 18.22 22.51 4.95
CA ASP A 279 18.80 23.30 6.04
C ASP A 279 17.88 24.47 6.46
N HIS A 280 17.00 24.92 5.58
CA HIS A 280 16.05 25.99 5.87
C HIS A 280 14.84 25.49 6.67
N LEU A 281 14.53 24.19 6.63
CA LEU A 281 13.36 23.62 7.33
C LEU A 281 13.37 23.93 8.84
N ALA A 282 14.55 24.11 9.43
CA ALA A 282 14.68 24.41 10.85
C ALA A 282 13.98 25.71 11.27
N ALA A 283 13.83 26.66 10.35
CA ALA A 283 13.11 27.91 10.58
C ALA A 283 11.59 27.72 10.65
N ALA A 284 11.03 26.71 9.98
CA ALA A 284 9.59 26.44 9.97
C ALA A 284 9.11 25.60 11.16
N VAL A 285 10.00 24.83 11.82
CA VAL A 285 9.59 23.92 12.91
C VAL A 285 8.84 24.61 14.06
N PRO A 286 9.25 25.79 14.57
CA PRO A 286 8.50 26.47 15.64
C PRO A 286 7.04 26.77 15.27
N GLU A 287 6.81 27.19 14.02
CA GLU A 287 5.45 27.41 13.50
C GLU A 287 4.69 26.09 13.41
N LEU A 288 5.29 25.03 12.85
CA LEU A 288 4.67 23.70 12.74
C LEU A 288 4.28 23.09 14.08
N LEU A 289 5.02 23.39 15.16
CA LEU A 289 4.72 22.90 16.50
C LEU A 289 3.55 23.61 17.19
N THR A 290 3.20 24.81 16.70
CA THR A 290 2.13 25.64 17.29
C THR A 290 0.93 25.80 16.37
N ALA A 291 1.05 25.36 15.12
CA ALA A 291 -0.01 25.41 14.14
C ALA A 291 -1.12 24.42 14.46
N HIS A 292 -2.35 24.91 14.50
CA HIS A 292 -3.56 24.12 14.68
C HIS A 292 -4.63 24.67 13.74
N SER A 293 -5.28 23.79 12.98
CA SER A 293 -6.46 24.15 12.18
C SER A 293 -7.72 23.97 13.00
N GLU A 294 -8.75 24.74 12.68
CA GLU A 294 -10.10 24.39 13.11
C GLU A 294 -10.47 23.03 12.50
N PRO A 295 -11.03 22.09 13.31
CA PRO A 295 -11.42 20.79 12.79
C PRO A 295 -12.44 20.92 11.66
N GLU A 296 -12.10 20.38 10.48
CA GLU A 296 -13.09 20.17 9.43
C GLU A 296 -14.01 19.03 9.86
N GLY A 297 -15.31 19.33 9.95
CA GLY A 297 -16.32 18.33 10.29
C GLY A 297 -16.37 17.24 9.23
N TRP A 298 -16.29 15.98 9.68
CA TRP A 298 -16.44 14.81 8.84
C TRP A 298 -17.44 13.83 9.45
N GLU A 299 -18.15 13.11 8.58
CA GLU A 299 -19.15 12.12 9.00
C GLU A 299 -18.90 10.77 8.33
N PRO A 300 -18.96 9.65 9.09
CA PRO A 300 -18.86 8.33 8.51
C PRO A 300 -20.07 8.04 7.62
N VAL A 301 -19.83 7.52 6.42
CA VAL A 301 -20.90 6.98 5.58
C VAL A 301 -21.16 5.53 5.97
N ASP A 302 -22.42 5.20 6.19
CA ASP A 302 -22.86 3.83 6.38
C ASP A 302 -22.97 3.13 5.02
N LEU A 303 -22.09 2.16 4.80
CA LEU A 303 -22.05 1.39 3.56
C LEU A 303 -23.19 0.36 3.50
N ASP A 304 -23.71 -0.08 4.65
CA ASP A 304 -24.77 -1.08 4.76
C ASP A 304 -26.16 -0.47 4.92
N ALA A 305 -26.23 0.83 5.25
CA ALA A 305 -27.49 1.56 5.31
C ALA A 305 -28.19 1.50 3.95
N ARG A 306 -29.27 0.72 3.92
CA ARG A 306 -30.35 0.91 2.95
C ARG A 306 -30.88 2.31 3.18
N THR A 307 -30.64 3.22 2.24
CA THR A 307 -31.22 4.56 2.35
C THR A 307 -32.73 4.38 2.44
N GLY A 308 -33.41 5.08 3.35
CA GLY A 308 -34.81 4.79 3.73
C GLY A 308 -35.86 4.84 2.60
N LEU A 309 -35.46 5.07 1.33
CA LEU A 309 -36.29 4.84 0.15
C LEU A 309 -36.24 3.40 -0.41
N ASP A 310 -35.40 2.52 0.15
CA ASP A 310 -35.10 1.19 -0.39
C ASP A 310 -36.06 0.08 0.05
N ALA A 311 -37.11 0.39 0.82
CA ALA A 311 -37.94 -0.67 1.39
C ALA A 311 -39.08 -1.15 0.48
N ARG A 312 -39.59 -0.37 -0.48
CA ARG A 312 -40.85 -0.75 -1.18
C ARG A 312 -41.02 -0.40 -2.66
N THR A 313 -40.06 0.21 -3.34
CA THR A 313 -40.17 0.48 -4.79
C THR A 313 -38.80 0.42 -5.43
N ASP A 314 -38.66 -0.46 -6.43
CA ASP A 314 -37.54 -0.56 -7.39
C ASP A 314 -36.50 -1.66 -7.16
N LEU A 315 -36.93 -2.83 -6.67
CA LEU A 315 -36.35 -4.11 -7.11
C LEU A 315 -36.73 -4.46 -8.57
N GLU A 316 -37.35 -3.50 -9.29
CA GLU A 316 -37.98 -3.67 -10.61
C GLU A 316 -37.27 -2.91 -11.74
N ALA A 317 -36.23 -2.12 -11.46
CA ALA A 317 -35.41 -1.55 -12.52
C ALA A 317 -34.45 -2.63 -13.04
N ALA A 318 -34.83 -3.27 -14.15
CA ALA A 318 -33.97 -4.20 -14.86
C ALA A 318 -32.62 -3.55 -15.22
N GLU A 319 -32.58 -2.24 -15.46
CA GLU A 319 -31.39 -1.49 -15.81
C GLU A 319 -31.14 -0.36 -14.80
N GLY A 320 -29.87 -0.14 -14.41
CA GLY A 320 -29.53 0.92 -13.46
C GLY A 320 -28.08 0.85 -13.00
N TYR A 321 -27.80 1.47 -11.85
CA TYR A 321 -26.47 1.54 -11.27
C TYR A 321 -26.53 1.27 -9.77
N ARG A 322 -25.56 0.53 -9.25
CA ARG A 322 -25.33 0.37 -7.81
C ARG A 322 -23.93 0.86 -7.45
N ARG A 323 -23.66 1.07 -6.16
CA ARG A 323 -22.30 1.32 -5.70
C ARG A 323 -21.40 0.13 -6.00
N GLY A 324 -20.19 0.40 -6.49
CA GLY A 324 -19.11 -0.56 -6.48
C GLY A 324 -18.65 -0.88 -5.06
N ALA A 325 -17.90 -1.97 -4.91
CA ALA A 325 -17.39 -2.41 -3.61
C ALA A 325 -16.48 -1.34 -2.99
N ALA A 326 -16.88 -0.79 -1.84
CA ALA A 326 -16.09 0.15 -1.06
C ALA A 326 -15.79 -0.43 0.32
N LEU A 327 -14.60 -0.16 0.82
CA LEU A 327 -14.14 -0.61 2.13
C LEU A 327 -14.54 0.37 3.25
N ASP A 328 -14.41 1.67 2.99
CA ASP A 328 -14.76 2.73 3.92
C ASP A 328 -15.11 4.00 3.16
N ALA A 329 -15.90 4.88 3.77
CA ALA A 329 -16.22 6.18 3.21
C ALA A 329 -16.55 7.20 4.30
N ILE A 330 -16.13 8.45 4.07
CA ILE A 330 -16.43 9.59 4.94
C ILE A 330 -16.82 10.81 4.10
N ALA A 331 -17.82 11.57 4.56
CA ALA A 331 -18.17 12.87 4.01
C ALA A 331 -17.36 13.97 4.71
N VAL A 332 -16.83 14.92 3.94
CA VAL A 332 -16.05 16.07 4.42
C VAL A 332 -16.58 17.32 3.70
N GLY A 333 -17.47 18.06 4.36
CA GLY A 333 -18.18 19.17 3.72
C GLY A 333 -18.92 18.72 2.43
N PRO A 334 -18.64 19.32 1.26
CA PRO A 334 -19.25 18.94 -0.01
C PRO A 334 -18.56 17.74 -0.69
N GLU A 335 -17.45 17.24 -0.13
CA GLU A 335 -16.67 16.16 -0.70
C GLU A 335 -17.00 14.83 -0.03
N LEU A 336 -16.85 13.74 -0.79
CA LEU A 336 -17.00 12.38 -0.29
C LEU A 336 -15.74 11.58 -0.63
N LEU A 337 -15.09 11.07 0.40
CA LEU A 337 -13.93 10.19 0.25
C LEU A 337 -14.40 8.75 0.30
N VAL A 338 -14.04 7.97 -0.72
CA VAL A 338 -14.37 6.54 -0.82
C VAL A 338 -13.07 5.76 -0.98
N LEU A 339 -12.82 4.81 -0.07
CA LEU A 339 -11.71 3.87 -0.17
C LEU A 339 -12.20 2.61 -0.89
N SER A 340 -11.70 2.38 -2.10
CA SER A 340 -11.99 1.20 -2.93
C SER A 340 -10.70 0.66 -3.52
N ASP A 341 -10.54 -0.67 -3.53
CA ASP A 341 -9.35 -1.34 -4.08
C ASP A 341 -8.00 -0.77 -3.59
N GLY A 342 -7.94 -0.38 -2.31
CA GLY A 342 -6.75 0.23 -1.71
C GLY A 342 -6.46 1.68 -2.11
N VAL A 343 -7.31 2.30 -2.94
CA VAL A 343 -7.19 3.68 -3.42
C VAL A 343 -8.28 4.56 -2.80
N VAL A 344 -7.90 5.78 -2.41
CA VAL A 344 -8.87 6.81 -1.98
C VAL A 344 -9.29 7.65 -3.17
N HIS A 345 -10.59 7.67 -3.43
CA HIS A 345 -11.22 8.53 -4.41
C HIS A 345 -11.88 9.71 -3.69
N VAL A 346 -11.58 10.93 -4.14
CA VAL A 346 -12.25 12.15 -3.67
C VAL A 346 -13.33 12.52 -4.68
N LEU A 347 -14.59 12.40 -4.29
CA LEU A 347 -15.74 12.78 -5.10
C LEU A 347 -16.18 14.19 -4.73
N SER A 348 -16.43 15.00 -5.75
CA SER A 348 -16.91 16.38 -5.61
C SER A 348 -18.01 16.70 -6.63
N GLY A 349 -18.63 17.87 -6.49
CA GLY A 349 -19.76 18.28 -7.33
C GLY A 349 -20.96 17.34 -7.15
N ILE A 350 -21.43 16.74 -8.26
CA ILE A 350 -22.58 15.82 -8.26
C ILE A 350 -22.21 14.37 -7.92
N GLY A 351 -20.91 14.03 -7.92
CA GLY A 351 -20.39 12.68 -7.69
C GLY A 351 -20.82 12.05 -6.35
N PRO A 352 -20.71 12.76 -5.21
CA PRO A 352 -21.17 12.27 -3.92
C PRO A 352 -22.63 11.84 -3.94
N GLN A 353 -23.51 12.66 -4.53
CA GLN A 353 -24.94 12.37 -4.59
C GLN A 353 -25.23 11.15 -5.46
N LEU A 354 -24.60 11.06 -6.64
CA LEU A 354 -24.75 9.91 -7.53
C LEU A 354 -24.36 8.60 -6.83
N TRP A 355 -23.20 8.60 -6.16
CA TRP A 355 -22.71 7.41 -5.46
C TRP A 355 -23.58 7.03 -4.26
N LEU A 356 -23.94 8.00 -3.41
CA LEU A 356 -24.81 7.75 -2.25
C LEU A 356 -26.20 7.25 -2.66
N ARG A 357 -26.77 7.80 -3.73
CA ARG A 357 -28.11 7.45 -4.22
C ARG A 357 -28.14 6.17 -5.06
N ALA A 358 -27.03 5.79 -5.68
CA ALA A 358 -26.93 4.50 -6.34
C ALA A 358 -27.12 3.35 -5.35
N GLY A 359 -26.68 3.49 -4.09
CA GLY A 359 -26.99 2.54 -3.01
C GLY A 359 -26.78 1.08 -3.43
N SER A 360 -27.84 0.27 -3.32
CA SER A 360 -27.91 -1.10 -3.87
C SER A 360 -28.48 -1.19 -5.30
N GLY A 361 -29.00 -0.10 -5.85
CA GLY A 361 -29.55 0.02 -7.19
C GLY A 361 -30.40 1.27 -7.38
N ALA A 362 -30.15 2.04 -8.45
CA ALA A 362 -30.95 3.18 -8.89
C ALA A 362 -30.90 3.35 -10.41
N SER A 363 -32.01 3.73 -11.03
CA SER A 363 -32.04 4.09 -12.46
C SER A 363 -31.38 5.45 -12.71
N GLU A 364 -30.87 5.66 -13.93
CA GLU A 364 -30.28 6.94 -14.34
C GLU A 364 -31.25 8.12 -14.12
N THR A 365 -32.53 7.93 -14.46
CA THR A 365 -33.59 8.93 -14.25
C THR A 365 -33.72 9.34 -12.79
N ARG A 366 -33.62 8.38 -11.86
CA ARG A 366 -33.70 8.64 -10.42
C ARG A 366 -32.46 9.36 -9.91
N LEU A 367 -31.29 8.98 -10.41
CA LEU A 367 -30.03 9.66 -10.11
C LEU A 367 -30.06 11.11 -10.60
N LEU A 368 -30.49 11.34 -11.84
CA LEU A 368 -30.69 12.67 -12.41
C LEU A 368 -31.66 13.51 -11.59
N ALA A 369 -32.84 12.96 -11.28
CA ALA A 369 -33.84 13.66 -10.47
C ALA A 369 -33.27 14.06 -9.10
N SER A 370 -32.50 13.18 -8.45
CA SER A 370 -31.90 13.47 -7.16
C SER A 370 -30.79 14.50 -7.22
N VAL A 371 -30.00 14.53 -8.30
CA VAL A 371 -29.00 15.57 -8.54
C VAL A 371 -29.66 16.92 -8.76
N VAL A 372 -30.70 16.99 -9.60
CA VAL A 372 -31.44 18.24 -9.87
C VAL A 372 -32.16 18.74 -8.63
N GLU A 373 -32.70 17.85 -7.79
CA GLU A 373 -33.33 18.21 -6.52
C GLU A 373 -32.33 18.89 -5.56
N LEU A 374 -31.11 18.35 -5.46
CA LEU A 374 -30.10 18.86 -4.52
C LEU A 374 -29.35 20.10 -5.04
N HIS A 375 -28.99 20.11 -6.33
CA HIS A 375 -28.10 21.12 -6.90
C HIS A 375 -28.82 22.12 -7.82
N GLY A 376 -30.07 21.86 -8.19
CA GLY A 376 -30.78 22.61 -9.23
C GLY A 376 -30.35 22.21 -10.65
N LEU A 377 -30.93 22.89 -11.64
CA LEU A 377 -30.49 22.76 -13.03
C LEU A 377 -29.16 23.49 -13.24
N PRO A 378 -28.27 22.95 -14.09
CA PRO A 378 -27.00 23.61 -14.38
C PRO A 378 -27.26 24.96 -15.08
N PRO A 379 -26.43 25.99 -14.82
CA PRO A 379 -26.59 27.30 -15.46
C PRO A 379 -26.37 27.26 -16.98
N HIS A 380 -25.58 26.28 -17.45
CA HIS A 380 -25.28 26.01 -18.85
C HIS A 380 -25.20 24.49 -19.09
N GLY A 381 -25.61 24.04 -20.28
CA GLY A 381 -25.56 22.63 -20.67
C GLY A 381 -26.81 21.83 -20.26
N ASP A 382 -26.79 20.53 -20.57
CA ASP A 382 -27.86 19.58 -20.22
C ASP A 382 -27.53 18.83 -18.93
N ALA A 383 -28.46 18.82 -17.98
CA ALA A 383 -28.32 18.09 -16.72
C ALA A 383 -28.21 16.58 -16.93
N ALA A 384 -28.93 16.04 -17.92
CA ALA A 384 -28.89 14.61 -18.24
C ALA A 384 -27.48 14.23 -18.74
N GLU A 385 -26.94 15.00 -19.70
CA GLU A 385 -25.59 14.76 -20.24
C GLU A 385 -24.51 14.82 -19.15
N ALA A 386 -24.58 15.82 -18.25
CA ALA A 386 -23.65 15.95 -17.14
C ALA A 386 -23.73 14.76 -16.15
N VAL A 387 -24.93 14.25 -15.89
CA VAL A 387 -25.14 13.07 -15.05
C VAL A 387 -24.61 11.81 -15.73
N SER A 388 -24.92 11.59 -17.01
CA SER A 388 -24.41 10.44 -17.77
C SER A 388 -22.87 10.42 -17.81
N GLU A 389 -22.24 11.59 -18.03
CA GLU A 389 -20.78 11.71 -18.04
C GLU A 389 -20.18 11.42 -16.66
N ALA A 390 -20.80 11.92 -15.58
CA ALA A 390 -20.35 11.64 -14.22
C ALA A 390 -20.50 10.16 -13.86
N ILE A 391 -21.60 9.51 -14.25
CA ILE A 391 -21.80 8.07 -14.09
C ILE A 391 -20.72 7.29 -14.84
N ALA A 392 -20.43 7.65 -16.09
CA ALA A 392 -19.37 7.01 -16.88
C ALA A 392 -18.00 7.11 -16.20
N ARG A 393 -17.65 8.27 -15.61
CA ARG A 393 -16.43 8.43 -14.82
C ARG A 393 -16.40 7.52 -13.59
N LEU A 394 -17.52 7.42 -12.86
CA LEU A 394 -17.61 6.57 -11.66
C LEU A 394 -17.53 5.07 -12.02
N LEU A 395 -18.12 4.65 -13.14
CA LEU A 395 -17.98 3.28 -13.67
C LEU A 395 -16.52 2.98 -14.04
N ALA A 396 -15.85 3.92 -14.71
CA ALA A 396 -14.46 3.74 -15.16
C ALA A 396 -13.46 3.49 -14.01
N VAL A 397 -13.77 3.99 -12.81
CA VAL A 397 -12.95 3.79 -11.59
C VAL A 397 -13.55 2.75 -10.63
N GLY A 398 -14.59 2.03 -11.05
CA GLY A 398 -15.21 0.97 -10.24
C GLY A 398 -15.99 1.44 -9.02
N LEU A 399 -16.34 2.73 -8.93
CA LEU A 399 -17.15 3.28 -7.83
C LEU A 399 -18.65 3.09 -8.07
N LEU A 400 -19.06 2.91 -9.32
CA LEU A 400 -20.38 2.38 -9.68
C LEU A 400 -20.22 1.08 -10.44
N GLU A 401 -21.28 0.28 -10.43
CA GLU A 401 -21.46 -0.91 -11.26
C GLU A 401 -22.81 -0.79 -11.99
N ALA A 402 -22.82 -1.12 -13.28
CA ALA A 402 -24.07 -1.18 -14.04
C ALA A 402 -24.85 -2.45 -13.67
N LEU A 403 -26.15 -2.29 -13.49
CA LEU A 403 -27.12 -3.38 -13.42
C LEU A 403 -27.59 -3.64 -14.85
N GLY A 404 -27.29 -4.82 -15.38
CA GLY A 404 -27.85 -5.28 -16.65
C GLY A 404 -29.29 -5.77 -16.46
N PRO A 405 -30.09 -5.83 -17.54
CA PRO A 405 -31.48 -6.27 -17.49
C PRO A 405 -31.60 -7.55 -16.66
N ALA A 406 -32.54 -7.55 -15.71
CA ALA A 406 -32.97 -8.76 -15.02
C ALA A 406 -33.74 -9.65 -16.01
N ASP A 407 -33.05 -10.13 -17.03
CA ASP A 407 -33.58 -11.19 -17.85
C ASP A 407 -33.63 -12.43 -16.97
N GLY A 408 -34.83 -12.97 -16.79
CA GLY A 408 -35.07 -14.33 -16.32
C GLY A 408 -34.55 -15.40 -17.30
N SER A 409 -33.44 -15.11 -17.97
CA SER A 409 -32.66 -15.94 -18.85
C SER A 409 -31.34 -16.20 -18.15
N THR A 410 -31.16 -17.41 -17.63
CA THR A 410 -29.87 -17.98 -17.23
C THR A 410 -28.98 -18.22 -18.46
N ASP A 411 -28.76 -17.19 -19.28
CA ASP A 411 -27.85 -17.18 -20.41
C ASP A 411 -27.36 -15.72 -20.58
N ALA A 412 -26.50 -15.29 -19.66
CA ALA A 412 -25.48 -14.32 -20.05
C ALA A 412 -24.65 -14.97 -21.18
N PRO A 413 -24.17 -14.21 -22.19
CA PRO A 413 -23.21 -14.78 -23.13
C PRO A 413 -22.10 -15.43 -22.31
N ALA A 414 -21.85 -16.72 -22.52
CA ALA A 414 -21.03 -17.52 -21.64
C ALA A 414 -19.57 -17.03 -21.68
N SER A 415 -19.25 -16.02 -20.86
CA SER A 415 -17.91 -15.49 -20.69
C SER A 415 -16.95 -16.62 -20.40
N ARG A 416 -16.02 -16.87 -21.33
CA ARG A 416 -15.05 -17.94 -21.19
C ARG A 416 -13.76 -17.39 -20.58
N TRP A 417 -13.38 -17.94 -19.45
CA TRP A 417 -12.15 -17.63 -18.73
C TRP A 417 -11.00 -18.44 -19.27
N ARG A 418 -9.89 -17.78 -19.60
CA ARG A 418 -8.64 -18.42 -20.01
C ARG A 418 -7.49 -17.87 -19.19
N ARG A 419 -6.52 -18.71 -18.83
CA ARG A 419 -5.26 -18.25 -18.24
C ARG A 419 -4.53 -17.35 -19.24
N ALA A 420 -3.95 -16.26 -18.77
CA ALA A 420 -3.19 -15.38 -19.65
C ALA A 420 -1.89 -16.08 -20.11
N GLU A 421 -1.50 -15.86 -21.37
CA GLU A 421 -0.39 -16.58 -22.01
C GLU A 421 0.98 -16.29 -21.39
N HIS A 422 1.10 -15.15 -20.72
CA HIS A 422 2.31 -14.73 -20.02
C HIS A 422 2.37 -15.24 -18.56
N VAL A 423 1.43 -16.08 -18.11
CA VAL A 423 1.47 -16.62 -16.74
C VAL A 423 2.13 -17.99 -16.73
N ALA A 424 3.21 -18.12 -15.96
CA ALA A 424 3.76 -19.43 -15.59
C ALA A 424 3.05 -19.96 -14.34
N ALA A 425 2.78 -21.27 -14.32
CA ALA A 425 2.21 -21.92 -13.15
C ALA A 425 2.92 -23.26 -12.89
N VAL A 426 3.20 -23.53 -11.61
CA VAL A 426 3.70 -24.83 -11.13
C VAL A 426 2.67 -25.41 -10.18
N ASP A 427 2.16 -26.60 -10.52
CA ASP A 427 1.17 -27.32 -9.71
C ASP A 427 1.87 -28.45 -8.92
N SER A 428 1.80 -28.40 -7.58
CA SER A 428 2.30 -29.46 -6.69
C SER A 428 1.20 -30.36 -6.13
N GLY A 429 -0.03 -30.24 -6.62
CA GLY A 429 -1.20 -31.01 -6.18
C GLY A 429 -1.91 -30.38 -4.98
N ASP A 430 -1.18 -30.06 -3.91
CA ASP A 430 -1.71 -29.38 -2.72
C ASP A 430 -1.88 -27.86 -2.91
N ARG A 431 -1.09 -27.27 -3.81
CA ARG A 431 -1.12 -25.84 -4.15
C ARG A 431 -0.67 -25.63 -5.60
N VAL A 432 -1.03 -24.46 -6.14
CA VAL A 432 -0.53 -23.98 -7.43
C VAL A 432 0.19 -22.67 -7.20
N VAL A 433 1.45 -22.57 -7.63
CA VAL A 433 2.17 -21.30 -7.61
C VAL A 433 2.08 -20.68 -8.99
N VAL A 434 1.53 -19.47 -9.07
CA VAL A 434 1.39 -18.69 -10.31
C VAL A 434 2.35 -17.51 -10.31
N LEU A 435 2.91 -17.19 -11.47
CA LEU A 435 3.86 -16.10 -11.66
C LEU A 435 3.53 -15.39 -12.98
N ASP A 436 3.28 -14.09 -12.91
CA ASP A 436 3.14 -13.22 -14.07
C ASP A 436 4.53 -12.97 -14.70
N LEU A 437 4.71 -13.35 -15.97
CA LEU A 437 5.96 -13.13 -16.72
C LEU A 437 5.92 -11.89 -17.62
N ALA A 438 4.87 -11.07 -17.58
CA ALA A 438 4.80 -9.82 -18.33
C ALA A 438 5.91 -8.84 -17.91
N ASP A 439 6.27 -8.82 -16.62
CA ASP A 439 7.44 -8.12 -16.08
C ASP A 439 8.19 -9.00 -15.05
N PRO A 440 9.15 -9.83 -15.48
CA PRO A 440 9.86 -10.76 -14.60
C PRO A 440 10.68 -10.10 -13.47
N ALA A 441 10.98 -8.80 -13.59
CA ALA A 441 11.79 -8.08 -12.60
C ALA A 441 10.97 -7.64 -11.37
N SER A 442 9.65 -7.53 -11.51
CA SER A 442 8.72 -7.13 -10.44
C SER A 442 7.77 -8.26 -10.02
N ALA A 443 7.77 -9.38 -10.74
CA ALA A 443 6.87 -10.50 -10.52
C ALA A 443 7.07 -11.19 -9.15
N THR A 444 6.02 -11.19 -8.32
CA THR A 444 5.98 -11.94 -7.06
C THR A 444 5.20 -13.26 -7.25
N PRO A 445 5.79 -14.43 -6.93
CA PRO A 445 5.07 -15.70 -7.01
C PRO A 445 3.90 -15.75 -6.02
N GLN A 446 2.72 -16.12 -6.50
CA GLN A 446 1.52 -16.27 -5.67
C GLN A 446 1.20 -17.75 -5.47
N ALA A 447 1.14 -18.20 -4.22
CA ALA A 447 0.69 -19.55 -3.89
C ALA A 447 -0.83 -19.59 -3.71
N LEU A 448 -1.51 -20.33 -4.58
CA LEU A 448 -2.92 -20.65 -4.51
C LEU A 448 -3.07 -22.00 -3.80
N ALA A 449 -3.87 -22.06 -2.73
CA ALA A 449 -4.16 -23.30 -1.99
C ALA A 449 -5.67 -23.49 -1.84
N GLY A 450 -6.10 -24.71 -1.55
CA GLY A 450 -7.52 -25.00 -1.32
C GLY A 450 -8.40 -24.62 -2.53
N SER A 451 -9.48 -23.87 -2.28
CA SER A 451 -10.47 -23.49 -3.30
C SER A 451 -9.85 -22.67 -4.43
N ALA A 452 -8.90 -21.78 -4.12
CA ALA A 452 -8.18 -20.98 -5.12
C ALA A 452 -7.39 -21.85 -6.11
N ALA A 453 -6.74 -22.92 -5.63
CA ALA A 453 -6.04 -23.87 -6.47
C ALA A 453 -7.01 -24.67 -7.36
N ALA A 454 -8.18 -25.05 -6.82
CA ALA A 454 -9.21 -25.76 -7.57
C ALA A 454 -9.81 -24.88 -8.68
N ILE A 455 -10.09 -23.61 -8.39
CA ILE A 455 -10.58 -22.64 -9.39
C ILE A 455 -9.52 -22.46 -10.49
N TRP A 456 -8.24 -22.26 -10.12
CA TRP A 456 -7.16 -22.12 -11.09
C TRP A 456 -7.06 -23.33 -12.03
N ARG A 457 -7.15 -24.55 -11.50
CA ARG A 457 -7.14 -25.79 -12.29
C ARG A 457 -8.32 -25.89 -13.25
N ALA A 458 -9.51 -25.51 -12.79
CA ALA A 458 -10.71 -25.52 -13.60
C ALA A 458 -10.56 -24.67 -14.88
N ILE A 459 -9.90 -23.52 -14.80
CA ILE A 459 -9.70 -22.60 -15.95
C ILE A 459 -8.82 -23.22 -17.05
N GLY A 460 -7.91 -24.14 -16.71
CA GLY A 460 -6.89 -24.65 -17.64
C GLY A 460 -7.14 -26.03 -18.24
N THR A 461 -8.34 -26.60 -18.11
CA THR A 461 -8.62 -28.02 -18.40
C THR A 461 -9.45 -28.25 -19.65
N ASP A 462 -9.08 -27.66 -20.79
CA ASP A 462 -9.57 -28.10 -22.10
C ASP A 462 -8.46 -28.86 -22.82
N ALA A 463 -8.79 -30.01 -23.44
CA ALA A 463 -7.84 -30.97 -24.01
C ALA A 463 -6.87 -30.37 -25.06
N ASP A 464 -7.25 -29.22 -25.64
CA ASP A 464 -6.51 -28.54 -26.69
C ASP A 464 -5.94 -27.16 -26.26
N GLY A 465 -6.14 -26.71 -25.01
CA GLY A 465 -5.55 -25.47 -24.46
C GLY A 465 -5.99 -24.14 -25.11
N THR A 466 -6.94 -24.18 -26.06
CA THR A 466 -7.35 -23.06 -26.91
C THR A 466 -8.74 -22.50 -26.59
N GLY A 467 -9.59 -23.26 -25.89
CA GLY A 467 -10.89 -22.82 -25.38
C GLY A 467 -10.79 -22.36 -23.93
N GLY A 468 -11.28 -21.15 -23.61
CA GLY A 468 -11.54 -20.78 -22.21
C GLY A 468 -12.76 -21.53 -21.66
N ARG A 469 -12.94 -21.57 -20.34
CA ARG A 469 -14.09 -22.21 -19.67
C ARG A 469 -15.08 -21.19 -19.14
N ASP A 470 -16.36 -21.46 -19.30
CA ASP A 470 -17.41 -20.63 -18.70
C ASP A 470 -17.44 -20.75 -17.16
N THR A 471 -18.03 -19.73 -16.53
CA THR A 471 -18.16 -19.66 -15.07
C THR A 471 -18.92 -20.86 -14.50
N GLU A 472 -19.95 -21.36 -15.19
CA GLU A 472 -20.76 -22.49 -14.73
C GLU A 472 -19.94 -23.78 -14.61
N ALA A 473 -19.11 -24.08 -15.61
CA ALA A 473 -18.21 -25.22 -15.62
C ALA A 473 -17.15 -25.11 -14.52
N ILE A 474 -16.66 -23.90 -14.24
CA ILE A 474 -15.70 -23.65 -13.15
C ILE A 474 -16.38 -23.88 -11.79
N VAL A 475 -17.57 -23.32 -11.58
CA VAL A 475 -18.37 -23.50 -10.37
C VAL A 475 -18.67 -24.98 -10.14
N ALA A 476 -19.13 -25.70 -11.17
CA ALA A 476 -19.42 -27.14 -11.08
C ALA A 476 -18.16 -27.97 -10.72
N HIS A 477 -17.00 -27.63 -11.29
CA HIS A 477 -15.74 -28.31 -10.98
C HIS A 477 -15.30 -28.11 -9.53
N VAL A 478 -15.42 -26.87 -9.03
CA VAL A 478 -15.04 -26.54 -7.65
C VAL A 478 -16.02 -27.18 -6.67
N ALA A 479 -17.33 -27.06 -6.92
CA ALA A 479 -18.37 -27.69 -6.11
C ALA A 479 -18.16 -29.22 -5.99
N GLY A 480 -17.88 -29.88 -7.12
CA GLY A 480 -17.54 -31.31 -7.15
C GLY A 480 -16.27 -31.67 -6.38
N SER A 481 -15.24 -30.80 -6.40
CA SER A 481 -13.99 -31.01 -5.65
C SER A 481 -14.17 -30.97 -4.14
N TYR A 482 -15.19 -30.26 -3.66
CA TYR A 482 -15.49 -30.09 -2.23
C TYR A 482 -16.77 -30.80 -1.77
N ALA A 483 -17.45 -31.53 -2.66
CA ALA A 483 -18.72 -32.21 -2.40
C ALA A 483 -19.81 -31.28 -1.80
N VAL A 484 -19.94 -30.07 -2.36
CA VAL A 484 -20.94 -29.07 -1.98
C VAL A 484 -21.83 -28.70 -3.17
N GLU A 485 -22.96 -28.05 -2.91
CA GLU A 485 -23.84 -27.55 -3.96
C GLU A 485 -23.21 -26.38 -4.74
N PRO A 486 -23.34 -26.30 -6.08
CA PRO A 486 -22.82 -25.21 -6.91
C PRO A 486 -23.18 -23.80 -6.40
N ALA A 487 -24.42 -23.62 -5.94
CA ALA A 487 -24.89 -22.34 -5.40
C ALA A 487 -24.11 -21.88 -4.16
N ALA A 488 -23.53 -22.80 -3.38
CA ALA A 488 -22.79 -22.48 -2.16
C ALA A 488 -21.39 -21.90 -2.43
N VAL A 489 -20.82 -22.15 -3.61
CA VAL A 489 -19.45 -21.70 -3.96
C VAL A 489 -19.43 -20.63 -5.06
N ARG A 490 -20.56 -20.38 -5.72
CA ARG A 490 -20.67 -19.46 -6.87
C ARG A 490 -20.09 -18.09 -6.59
N ALA A 491 -20.53 -17.44 -5.51
CA ALA A 491 -20.11 -16.08 -5.17
C ALA A 491 -18.58 -15.99 -4.94
N ASP A 492 -18.01 -16.99 -4.26
CA ASP A 492 -16.57 -17.05 -3.99
C ASP A 492 -15.77 -17.29 -5.28
N VAL A 493 -16.28 -18.15 -6.18
CA VAL A 493 -15.67 -18.42 -7.49
C VAL A 493 -15.68 -17.16 -8.36
N GLU A 494 -16.82 -16.46 -8.45
CA GLU A 494 -16.95 -15.22 -9.24
C GLU A 494 -16.10 -14.08 -8.68
N ALA A 495 -16.01 -13.94 -7.34
CA ALA A 495 -15.13 -12.98 -6.70
C ALA A 495 -13.65 -13.27 -7.02
N PHE A 496 -13.24 -14.54 -6.95
CA PHE A 496 -11.86 -14.93 -7.22
C PHE A 496 -11.49 -14.81 -8.71
N LEU A 497 -12.41 -15.10 -9.64
CA LEU A 497 -12.19 -14.88 -11.08
C LEU A 497 -11.98 -13.39 -11.40
N ARG A 498 -12.73 -12.49 -10.75
CA ARG A 498 -12.50 -11.04 -10.85
C ARG A 498 -11.14 -10.63 -10.28
N GLU A 499 -10.72 -11.18 -9.15
CA GLU A 499 -9.39 -10.94 -8.58
C GLU A 499 -8.28 -11.36 -9.55
N LEU A 500 -8.37 -12.55 -10.13
CA LEU A 500 -7.40 -13.04 -11.11
C LEU A 500 -7.35 -12.15 -12.36
N ARG A 501 -8.49 -11.62 -12.81
CA ARG A 501 -8.58 -10.70 -13.95
C ARG A 501 -7.93 -9.36 -13.66
N ALA A 502 -8.20 -8.78 -12.48
CA ALA A 502 -7.62 -7.51 -12.06
C ALA A 502 -6.09 -7.56 -12.04
N ARG A 503 -5.52 -8.75 -11.76
CA ARG A 503 -4.08 -9.02 -11.78
C ARG A 503 -3.54 -9.46 -13.15
N ALA A 504 -4.36 -9.38 -14.20
CA ALA A 504 -4.02 -9.85 -15.55
C ALA A 504 -3.66 -11.35 -15.64
N LEU A 505 -3.92 -12.16 -14.61
CA LEU A 505 -3.55 -13.58 -14.58
C LEU A 505 -4.48 -14.46 -15.43
N VAL A 506 -5.72 -13.98 -15.64
CA VAL A 506 -6.72 -14.60 -16.52
C VAL A 506 -7.36 -13.53 -17.39
N ARG A 507 -7.88 -13.96 -18.53
CA ARG A 507 -8.64 -13.13 -19.47
C ARG A 507 -10.05 -13.69 -19.63
N GLU A 508 -11.00 -12.78 -19.72
CA GLU A 508 -12.36 -13.07 -20.14
C GLU A 508 -12.45 -12.94 -21.66
N ILE A 509 -13.06 -13.91 -22.31
CA ILE A 509 -13.27 -13.94 -23.75
C ILE A 509 -14.77 -13.93 -24.00
N ASP A 510 -15.26 -12.89 -24.68
CA ASP A 510 -16.64 -12.82 -25.16
C ASP A 510 -16.83 -13.79 -26.32
N THR A 511 -17.88 -14.59 -26.24
CA THR A 511 -18.18 -15.66 -27.20
C THR A 511 -18.57 -15.15 -28.60
N ASP A 512 -18.94 -13.87 -28.72
CA ASP A 512 -19.46 -13.27 -29.96
C ASP A 512 -18.38 -12.67 -30.89
N ALA A 513 -17.11 -12.62 -30.48
CA ALA A 513 -16.07 -11.93 -31.25
C ALA A 513 -15.35 -12.79 -32.31
N ARG A 514 -15.77 -14.05 -32.54
CA ARG A 514 -15.01 -15.02 -33.35
C ARG A 514 -15.51 -15.30 -34.77
N GLU A 515 -16.54 -14.63 -35.28
CA GLU A 515 -16.97 -14.82 -36.69
C GLU A 515 -16.41 -13.80 -37.70
N LEU A 516 -15.59 -12.82 -37.29
CA LEU A 516 -15.12 -11.76 -38.21
C LEU A 516 -13.67 -11.90 -38.71
N ASP A 517 -12.87 -12.84 -38.23
CA ASP A 517 -11.44 -12.93 -38.58
C ASP A 517 -11.08 -14.05 -39.59
N ASP A 518 -12.02 -14.97 -39.91
CA ASP A 518 -11.75 -16.10 -40.81
C ASP A 518 -12.14 -15.86 -42.29
N THR A 519 -12.62 -14.67 -42.67
CA THR A 519 -13.04 -14.40 -44.07
C THR A 519 -12.01 -13.62 -44.92
N ILE A 520 -10.84 -13.23 -44.38
CA ILE A 520 -9.84 -12.44 -45.13
C ILE A 520 -8.66 -13.28 -45.68
N THR A 521 -8.52 -14.56 -45.29
CA THR A 521 -7.38 -15.42 -45.69
C THR A 521 -7.72 -16.62 -46.58
N SER A 522 -8.76 -16.54 -47.42
CA SER A 522 -8.98 -17.54 -48.48
C SER A 522 -9.54 -16.93 -49.78
N GLY A 523 -8.82 -15.96 -50.34
CA GLY A 523 -9.14 -15.36 -51.64
C GLY A 523 -7.87 -14.98 -52.40
N GLY A 524 -7.06 -15.96 -52.80
CA GLY A 524 -5.84 -15.67 -53.54
C GLY A 524 -4.96 -16.86 -53.87
N ALA A 525 -5.49 -17.87 -54.57
CA ALA A 525 -4.74 -18.77 -55.44
C ALA A 525 -5.70 -19.68 -56.22
N ASP A 526 -5.98 -19.34 -57.47
CA ASP A 526 -5.87 -20.33 -58.56
C ASP A 526 -5.90 -19.62 -59.92
N ALA A 527 -4.88 -19.95 -60.71
CA ALA A 527 -4.78 -19.78 -62.15
C ALA A 527 -5.12 -21.13 -62.81
#